data_AF-A0A969CCF3-F1
#
_entry.id   AF-A0A969CCF3-F1
#
_cell.length_a   1.000
_cell.length_b   1.000
_cell.length_c   1.000
_cell.angle_alpha   90.00
_cell.angle_beta   90.00
_cell.angle_gamma   90.00
#
_symmetry.space_group_name_H-M   'P 1'
#
loop_
_entity.id
_entity.type
_entity.pdbx_description
1 polymer ?
#
loop_
_entity_poly.entity_id
_entity_poly.type
_entity_poly.pdbx_seq_one_letter_code
_entity_poly.pdbx_strand_id
1 'polypeptide(L)' 'MSDLPFTLDQLRILKAIASEGSFKRAADSLYVSQPAVSLQVQN' A
#
# COMPACT_ATOMS: atom_id res chain seq x y z
N MET A 1 8.09 22.88 -3.50
CA MET A 1 7.13 21.90 -2.95
C MET A 1 7.99 20.87 -2.25
N SER A 2 7.80 20.66 -0.95
CA SER A 2 8.58 19.68 -0.18
C SER A 2 8.46 18.30 -0.84
N ASP A 3 9.56 17.77 -1.35
CA ASP A 3 9.65 16.39 -1.83
C ASP A 3 9.45 15.47 -0.63
N LEU A 4 8.21 15.07 -0.40
CA LEU A 4 7.91 14.04 0.57
C LEU A 4 8.50 12.73 0.04
N PRO A 5 9.22 11.95 0.85
CA PRO A 5 9.87 10.71 0.41
C PRO A 5 8.85 9.57 0.18
N PHE A 6 7.58 9.90 -0.04
CA PHE A 6 6.49 8.97 -0.25
C PHE A 6 5.31 9.64 -0.96
N THR A 7 4.52 8.82 -1.64
CA THR A 7 3.29 9.19 -2.33
C THR A 7 2.06 8.96 -1.44
N LEU A 8 0.95 9.62 -1.78
CA LEU A 8 -0.32 9.38 -1.12
C LEU A 8 -0.81 7.92 -1.28
N ASP A 9 -0.47 7.27 -2.39
CA ASP A 9 -0.84 5.87 -2.63
C ASP A 9 -0.07 4.92 -1.72
N GLN A 10 1.22 5.18 -1.46
CA GLN A 10 1.98 4.43 -0.46
C GLN A 10 1.34 4.54 0.93
N LEU A 11 0.84 5.72 1.32
CA LEU A 11 0.15 5.90 2.60
C LEU A 11 -1.20 5.15 2.65
N ARG A 12 -1.96 5.15 1.56
CA ARG A 12 -3.22 4.38 1.46
C ARG A 12 -2.97 2.88 1.56
N ILE A 13 -1.93 2.39 0.90
CA ILE A 13 -1.50 0.99 0.96
C ILE A 13 -1.09 0.62 2.38
N LEU A 14 -0.27 1.45 3.04
CA LEU A 14 0.15 1.20 4.42
C LEU A 14 -1.05 1.15 5.37
N LYS A 15 -2.01 2.07 5.22
CA LYS A 15 -3.26 2.07 5.99
C LYS A 15 -4.06 0.78 5.77
N ALA A 16 -4.20 0.32 4.53
CA ALA A 16 -4.93 -0.91 4.22
C ALA A 16 -4.27 -2.14 4.84
N ILE A 17 -2.94 -2.26 4.73
CA ILE A 17 -2.17 -3.35 5.37
C ILE A 17 -2.36 -3.34 6.89
N ALA A 18 -2.27 -2.15 7.52
CA ALA A 18 -2.47 -2.01 8.96
C ALA A 18 -3.90 -2.38 9.40
N SER A 19 -4.91 -2.08 8.57
CA SER A 19 -6.31 -2.38 8.89
C SER A 19 -6.66 -3.85 8.69
N GLU A 20 -6.12 -4.47 7.64
CA GLU A 20 -6.42 -5.85 7.26
C GLU A 20 -5.50 -6.89 7.90
N GLY A 21 -4.32 -6.48 8.37
CA GLY A 21 -3.28 -7.35 8.94
C GLY A 21 -2.64 -8.31 7.93
N SER A 22 -2.91 -8.14 6.62
CA SER A 22 -2.43 -9.05 5.57
C SER A 22 -2.27 -8.31 4.24
N PHE A 23 -1.12 -8.50 3.58
CA PHE A 23 -0.86 -7.98 2.24
C PHE A 23 -1.88 -8.46 1.21
N LYS A 24 -2.32 -9.72 1.32
CA LYS A 24 -3.32 -10.29 0.41
C LYS A 24 -4.68 -9.62 0.58
N ARG A 25 -5.18 -9.53 1.82
CA ARG A 25 -6.46 -8.86 2.12
C ARG A 25 -6.42 -7.36 1.80
N ALA A 26 -5.27 -6.70 2.02
CA ALA A 26 -5.08 -5.31 1.61
C ALA A 26 -5.19 -5.15 0.09
N ALA A 27 -4.59 -6.07 -0.69
CA ALA A 27 -4.71 -6.06 -2.14
C ALA A 27 -6.16 -6.31 -2.61
N ASP A 28 -6.84 -7.27 -1.98
CA ASP A 28 -8.24 -7.58 -2.26
C ASP A 28 -9.14 -6.36 -1.97
N SER A 29 -8.94 -5.66 -0.84
CA SER A 29 -9.72 -4.46 -0.46
C SER A 29 -9.43 -3.23 -1.32
N LEU A 30 -8.22 -3.14 -1.89
CA LEU A 30 -7.80 -2.08 -2.81
C LEU A 30 -8.07 -2.42 -4.28
N TYR A 31 -8.63 -3.60 -4.58
CA TYR A 31 -8.89 -4.09 -5.94
C TYR A 31 -7.65 -4.12 -6.84
N VAL A 32 -6.49 -4.50 -6.26
CA VAL A 32 -5.20 -4.64 -6.96
C VAL A 32 -4.59 -6.01 -6.70
N SER A 33 -3.49 -6.32 -7.36
CA SER A 33 -2.75 -7.56 -7.10
C SER A 33 -1.90 -7.45 -5.84
N GLN A 34 -1.73 -8.56 -5.11
CA GLN A 34 -0.84 -8.61 -3.95
C GLN A 34 0.62 -8.23 -4.28
N PRO A 35 1.20 -8.63 -5.43
CA PRO A 35 2.52 -8.15 -5.83
C PRO A 35 2.62 -6.63 -5.97
N ALA A 36 1.56 -5.97 -6.47
CA ALA A 36 1.54 -4.50 -6.58
C ALA A 36 1.61 -3.83 -5.21
N VAL A 37 0.89 -4.36 -4.21
CA VAL A 37 0.96 -3.89 -2.82
C VAL A 37 2.37 -4.06 -2.25
N SER A 38 2.99 -5.24 -2.44
CA SER A 38 4.35 -5.49 -1.94
C SER A 38 5.40 -4.59 -2.59
N LEU A 39 5.30 -4.32 -3.89
CA LEU A 39 6.21 -3.42 -4.60
C LEU A 39 6.16 -1.99 -4.06
N GLN A 40 4.96 -1.49 -3.74
CA GLN A 40 4.78 -0.14 -3.22
C GLN A 40 5.29 0.05 -1.78
N VAL A 41 5.43 -1.03 -1.01
CA VAL A 41 6.03 -0.98 0.34
C VAL A 41 7.56 -1.04 0.29
N GLN A 42 8.14 -1.60 -0.78
CA GLN A 42 9.59 -1.69 -0.96
C GLN A 42 10.22 -0.43 -1.59
N ASN A 43 9.46 0.26 -2.44
CA ASN A 43 9.84 1.56 -3.03
C ASN A 43 9.56 2.71 -2.07
#